data_AF-A0A427HLR2-F1
#
_entry.id   AF-A0A427HLR2-F1
#
_cell.length_a   1.000
_cell.length_b   1.000
_cell.length_c   1.000
_cell.angle_alpha   90.00
_cell.angle_beta   90.00
_cell.angle_gamma   90.00
#
_symmetry.space_group_name_H-M   'P 1'
#
loop_
_entity.id
_entity.type
_entity.pdbx_description
1 polymer ?
#
loop_
_entity_poly.entity_id
_entity_poly.type
_entity_poly.pdbx_seq_one_letter_code
_entity_poly.pdbx_strand_id
1 'polypeptide(L)' 'MKAVQFSRWMAQLSSLNPEQRDQLRSKLLPAARHWQDAIKAPSHCPHCQSRELRPWGSSGDLPRYR' A
#
# COMPACT_ATOMS: atom_id res chain seq x y z
N MET A 1 -2.41 -18.99 -2.94
CA MET A 1 -3.88 -19.20 -2.93
C MET A 1 -4.30 -19.58 -4.35
N LYS A 2 -5.11 -20.62 -4.56
CA LYS A 2 -5.50 -21.02 -5.93
C LYS A 2 -6.53 -20.02 -6.48
N ALA A 3 -6.34 -19.54 -7.72
CA ALA A 3 -7.20 -18.51 -8.34
C ALA A 3 -8.70 -18.87 -8.30
N VAL A 4 -9.02 -20.16 -8.45
CA VAL A 4 -10.40 -20.68 -8.39
C VAL A 4 -11.06 -20.46 -7.02
N GLN A 5 -10.31 -20.62 -5.93
CA GLN A 5 -10.83 -20.42 -4.57
C GLN A 5 -11.09 -18.94 -4.30
N PHE A 6 -10.20 -18.07 -4.79
CA PHE A 6 -10.36 -16.63 -4.67
C PHE A 6 -11.62 -16.14 -5.38
N SER A 7 -11.84 -16.53 -6.64
CA SER A 7 -13.03 -16.15 -7.40
C SER A 7 -14.32 -16.66 -6.75
N ARG A 8 -14.29 -17.85 -6.15
CA ARG A 8 -15.44 -18.41 -5.41
C ARG A 8 -15.78 -17.58 -4.17
N TRP A 9 -14.78 -17.15 -3.40
CA TRP A 9 -15.02 -16.28 -2.23
C TRP A 9 -15.53 -14.90 -2.64
N MET A 10 -15.02 -14.33 -3.73
CA MET A 10 -15.52 -13.06 -4.27
C MET A 10 -17.00 -13.14 -4.66
N ALA A 11 -17.43 -14.25 -5.29
CA ALA A 11 -18.83 -14.45 -5.63
C ALA A 11 -19.75 -14.54 -4.39
N GLN A 12 -19.25 -15.08 -3.27
CA GLN A 12 -20.00 -15.19 -2.02
C GLN A 12 -20.16 -13.85 -1.28
N LEU A 13 -19.33 -12.85 -1.56
CA LEU A 13 -19.47 -11.50 -0.97
C LEU A 13 -20.78 -10.81 -1.40
N SER A 14 -21.24 -11.13 -2.62
CA SER A 14 -22.47 -10.60 -3.19
C SER A 14 -23.72 -11.11 -2.46
N SER A 15 -23.67 -12.33 -1.89
CA SER A 15 -24.79 -12.96 -1.17
C SER A 15 -24.84 -12.63 0.32
N LEU A 16 -23.89 -11.85 0.85
CA LEU A 16 -23.87 -11.48 2.26
C LEU A 16 -24.98 -10.46 2.58
N ASN A 17 -25.65 -10.67 3.71
CA ASN A 17 -26.54 -9.67 4.29
C ASN A 17 -25.73 -8.50 4.92
N PRO A 18 -26.37 -7.37 5.26
CA PRO A 18 -25.68 -6.21 5.83
C PRO A 18 -24.86 -6.53 7.10
N GLU A 19 -25.43 -7.33 7.99
CA GLU A 19 -24.83 -7.70 9.28
C GLU A 19 -23.57 -8.57 9.09
N GLN A 20 -23.62 -9.52 8.17
CA GLN A 20 -22.49 -10.37 7.79
C GLN A 20 -21.39 -9.56 7.08
N ARG A 21 -21.76 -8.55 6.29
CA ARG A 21 -20.77 -7.63 5.68
C ARG A 21 -20.04 -6.81 6.73
N ASP A 22 -20.74 -6.33 7.74
CA ASP A 22 -20.12 -5.55 8.81
C ASP A 22 -19.23 -6.41 9.71
N GLN A 23 -19.65 -7.64 10.03
CA GLN A 23 -18.77 -8.63 10.70
C GLN A 23 -17.53 -8.96 9.88
N LEU A 24 -17.68 -9.14 8.56
CA LEU A 24 -16.55 -9.40 7.66
C LEU A 24 -15.60 -8.20 7.61
N ARG A 25 -16.12 -6.98 7.48
CA ARG A 25 -15.32 -5.74 7.53
C ARG A 25 -14.55 -5.62 8.82
N SER A 26 -15.20 -5.84 9.96
CA SER A 26 -14.57 -5.79 11.29
C SER A 26 -13.38 -6.75 11.41
N LYS A 27 -13.49 -7.96 10.84
CA LYS A 27 -12.41 -8.95 10.83
C LYS A 27 -11.26 -8.62 9.87
N LEU A 28 -11.56 -7.96 8.75
CA LEU A 28 -10.55 -7.60 7.73
C LEU A 28 -9.82 -6.28 8.03
N LEU A 29 -10.45 -5.36 8.77
CA LEU A 29 -9.88 -4.06 9.16
C LEU A 29 -8.53 -4.14 9.90
N PRO A 30 -8.31 -5.03 10.87
CA PRO A 30 -7.02 -5.19 11.54
C PRO A 30 -5.89 -5.59 10.58
N ALA A 31 -6.19 -6.47 9.61
CA ALA A 31 -5.22 -6.87 8.59
C ALA A 31 -4.92 -5.74 7.60
N ALA A 32 -5.88 -4.85 7.34
CA ALA A 32 -5.68 -3.66 6.50
C ALA A 32 -4.70 -2.65 7.15
N ARG A 33 -4.71 -2.51 8.48
CA ARG A 33 -3.79 -1.61 9.21
C ARG A 33 -2.32 -2.04 9.07
N HIS A 34 -2.04 -3.34 9.02
CA HIS A 34 -0.68 -3.86 8.81
C HIS A 34 -0.04 -3.42 7.50
N TRP A 35 -0.81 -3.08 6.46
CA TRP A 35 -0.25 -2.60 5.19
C TRP A 35 0.28 -1.16 5.28
N GLN A 36 -0.28 -0.35 6.19
CA GLN A 36 0.22 1.00 6.44
C GLN A 36 1.58 0.96 7.13
N ASP A 37 1.82 -0.05 7.98
CA ASP A 37 3.14 -0.29 8.58
C ASP A 37 4.15 -0.93 7.61
N ALA A 38 3.67 -1.59 6.55
CA ALA A 38 4.52 -2.29 5.57
C ALA A 38 5.26 -1.32 4.64
N ILE A 39 4.65 -0.18 4.29
CA ILE A 39 5.32 0.88 3.54
C ILE A 39 5.85 1.90 4.55
N LYS A 40 7.04 1.63 5.09
CA LYS A 40 7.73 2.64 5.90
C LYS A 40 7.99 3.86 5.04
N ALA A 41 7.29 4.96 5.32
CA ALA A 41 7.63 6.24 4.76
C ALA A 41 9.09 6.55 5.15
N PRO A 42 9.96 6.91 4.19
CA PRO A 42 11.31 7.30 4.53
C PRO A 42 11.25 8.57 5.39
N SER A 43 11.94 8.55 6.53
CA SER A 43 12.00 9.69 7.46
C SER A 43 12.77 10.88 6.89
N HIS A 44 13.55 10.65 5.83
CA HIS A 44 14.37 11.64 5.18
C HIS A 44 14.40 11.42 3.68
N CYS A 45 14.69 12.48 2.92
CA CYS A 45 14.84 12.39 1.48
C CYS A 45 16.09 11.54 1.14
N PRO A 46 15.93 10.39 0.45
CA PRO A 46 17.06 9.52 0.09
C PRO A 46 18.06 10.21 -0.86
N HIS A 47 17.60 11.20 -1.63
CA HIS A 47 18.48 12.00 -2.49
C HIS A 47 19.34 12.99 -1.71
N CYS A 48 18.81 13.58 -0.63
CA CYS A 48 19.55 14.53 0.20
C CYS A 48 20.57 13.83 1.12
N GLN A 49 20.33 12.57 1.48
CA GLN A 49 21.22 11.80 2.36
C GLN A 49 22.25 10.94 1.61
N SER A 50 22.03 10.70 0.31
CA SER A 50 22.98 9.92 -0.48
C SER A 50 24.27 10.70 -0.69
N ARG A 51 25.40 10.05 -0.42
CA ARG A 51 26.75 10.55 -0.77
C ARG A 51 27.18 10.17 -2.18
N GLU A 52 26.46 9.24 -2.80
CA GLU A 52 26.78 8.68 -4.12
C GLU A 52 26.07 9.47 -5.23
N LEU A 53 24.90 10.01 -4.93
CA LEU A 53 24.11 10.79 -5.88
C LEU A 53 24.62 12.23 -5.94
N ARG A 54 24.92 12.71 -7.15
CA ARG A 54 25.30 14.11 -7.37
C ARG A 54 24.20 14.87 -8.08
N PRO A 55 23.99 16.16 -7.74
CA PRO A 55 23.12 17.02 -8.54
C PRO A 55 23.66 17.11 -9.97
N TRP A 56 22.80 16.91 -10.98
CA TRP A 56 23.17 16.99 -12.40
C TRP A 56 22.30 17.96 -13.20
N GLY A 57 21.55 18.81 -12.51
CA GLY A 57 20.68 19.83 -13.09
C GLY A 57 19.49 20.13 -12.19
N SER A 58 18.52 20.87 -12.73
CA SER A 58 17.24 21.15 -12.07
C SER A 58 16.08 20.98 -13.04
N SER A 59 14.88 20.70 -12.51
CA SER A 59 13.61 20.73 -13.23
C SER A 59 12.72 21.78 -12.58
N GLY A 60 12.57 22.95 -13.20
CA GLY A 60 12.05 24.10 -12.48
C GLY A 60 12.94 24.39 -11.26
N ASP A 61 12.33 24.49 -10.08
CA ASP A 61 13.02 24.80 -8.82
C ASP A 61 13.53 23.57 -8.05
N LEU A 62 13.39 22.36 -8.62
CA LEU A 62 13.79 21.11 -7.94
C LEU A 62 15.10 20.53 -8.49
N PRO A 63 16.09 20.20 -7.64
CA PRO A 63 17.34 19.59 -8.08
C PRO A 63 17.15 18.15 -8.57
N ARG A 64 17.83 17.80 -9.66
CA ARG A 64 17.90 16.44 -10.21
C ARG A 64 19.19 15.77 -9.76
N TYR A 65 19.10 14.51 -9.35
CA TYR A 65 20.23 13.71 -8.86
C TYR A 65 20.50 12.52 -9.79
N ARG A 66 21.78 12.17 -10.00
CA ARG A 66 22.26 11.02 -10.81
C ARG A 66 23.48 10.41 -10.15
#